data_AF-A0A174YDL6-F1
#
_entry.id   AF-A0A174YDL6-F1
#
_cell.length_a   1.000
_cell.length_b   1.000
_cell.length_c   1.000
_cell.angle_alpha   90.00
_cell.angle_beta   90.00
_cell.angle_gamma   90.00
#
_symmetry.space_group_name_H-M   'P 1'
#
loop_
_entity.id
_entity.type
_entity.pdbx_description
1 polymer ?
#
loop_
_entity_poly.entity_id
_entity_poly.type
_entity_poly.pdbx_seq_one_letter_code
_entity_poly.pdbx_strand_id
1 'polypeptide(L)'
;MKLPIYIEAAMGVFLVVILAMAGKNGMIPQNQKNNVMKQSETEQKSDSDMQNEKEAVAEEATDSIEEVAQTDSAAITAQMCSPAGQYPVMGESVVTVDELADYFNQSGYEYPSEELAKGGADTIETFCQIYCEEAEAEDIRAEVAFTQAMKETGFLQFGGDVSIEQFNFAGIGTTGGGVPGNSYPDVRTGVRAQIQHLKAYATDEPLNQTCVDNRYEYVKKASAPYVQWLGQKENPEGAGWATGENYGYDIAGMLQHLLLKEQG
;
A
#
# COMPACT_ATOMS: atom_id res chain seq x y z
N MET A 1 44.40 -7.68 25.73
CA MET A 1 43.21 -8.25 25.05
C MET A 1 41.99 -7.77 25.80
N LYS A 2 41.10 -7.00 25.16
CA LYS A 2 39.83 -6.54 25.73
C LYS A 2 38.71 -7.25 24.97
N LEU A 3 37.87 -8.01 25.66
CA LEU A 3 36.62 -8.53 25.10
C LEU A 3 35.58 -7.40 25.06
N PRO A 4 34.76 -7.28 24.01
CA PRO A 4 33.58 -6.43 24.04
C PRO A 4 32.41 -7.14 24.74
N ILE A 5 31.70 -6.34 25.53
CA ILE A 5 30.50 -6.66 26.29
C ILE A 5 29.31 -6.61 25.34
N TYR A 6 28.51 -7.67 25.29
CA TYR A 6 27.22 -7.71 24.61
C TYR A 6 26.19 -6.95 25.45
N ILE A 7 25.58 -5.91 24.86
CA ILE A 7 24.41 -5.22 25.43
C ILE A 7 23.19 -5.76 24.69
N GLU A 8 22.51 -6.73 25.29
CA GLU A 8 21.12 -7.03 24.96
C GLU A 8 20.24 -5.98 25.65
N ALA A 9 19.40 -5.30 24.88
CA ALA A 9 18.30 -4.50 25.42
C ALA A 9 17.03 -4.88 24.66
N ALA A 10 16.41 -5.98 25.08
CA ALA A 10 15.05 -6.33 24.72
C ALA A 10 14.14 -6.06 25.93
N MET A 11 13.44 -4.93 25.94
CA MET A 11 12.31 -4.71 26.85
C MET A 11 11.27 -3.82 26.17
N GLY A 12 10.37 -4.42 25.40
CA GLY A 12 9.10 -3.82 25.02
C GLY A 12 7.98 -4.46 25.82
N VAL A 13 7.42 -3.73 26.79
CA VAL A 13 6.14 -4.06 27.42
C VAL A 13 5.14 -3.06 26.89
N PHE A 14 4.12 -3.49 26.15
CA PHE A 14 3.06 -2.61 25.70
C PHE A 14 1.71 -3.07 26.26
N LEU A 15 1.07 -2.20 27.02
CA LEU A 15 -0.29 -2.35 27.53
C LEU A 15 -1.25 -1.72 26.53
N VAL A 16 -2.18 -2.52 26.01
CA VAL A 16 -3.28 -2.05 25.16
C VAL A 16 -4.37 -1.44 26.05
N VAL A 17 -4.65 -0.15 25.89
CA VAL A 17 -5.83 0.51 26.48
C VAL A 17 -6.75 0.93 25.34
N ILE A 18 -7.86 0.20 25.17
CA ILE A 18 -8.93 0.59 24.25
C ILE A 18 -9.87 1.53 25.00
N LEU A 19 -9.97 2.79 24.55
CA LEU A 19 -11.03 3.71 24.95
C LEU A 19 -12.04 3.83 23.81
N ALA A 20 -13.19 3.18 23.99
CA ALA A 20 -14.38 3.39 23.18
C ALA A 20 -15.15 4.61 23.72
N MET A 21 -15.39 5.61 22.86
CA MET A 21 -16.36 6.68 23.12
C MET A 21 -17.26 6.85 21.88
N ALA A 22 -18.56 6.72 22.10
CA ALA A 22 -19.64 6.87 21.14
C ALA A 22 -20.34 8.24 21.29
N GLY A 23 -20.89 8.77 20.19
CA GLY A 23 -21.84 9.90 20.18
C GLY A 23 -21.72 10.75 18.89
N LYS A 24 -22.50 10.61 17.81
CA LYS A 24 -23.96 10.75 17.57
C LYS A 24 -24.38 12.15 17.06
N ASN A 25 -24.76 12.17 15.77
CA ASN A 25 -25.81 12.93 15.07
C ASN A 25 -25.68 14.43 14.70
N GLY A 26 -25.92 14.66 13.39
CA GLY A 26 -26.80 15.71 12.83
C GLY A 26 -26.09 16.62 11.80
N MET A 27 -26.70 17.13 10.72
CA MET A 27 -28.01 17.03 10.08
C MET A 27 -27.91 17.90 8.80
N ILE A 28 -28.34 17.38 7.64
CA ILE A 28 -28.45 18.13 6.35
C ILE A 28 -29.69 19.06 6.38
N PRO A 29 -29.66 20.20 5.66
CA PRO A 29 -30.73 20.42 4.67
C PRO A 29 -30.25 21.01 3.32
N GLN A 30 -30.94 20.57 2.25
CA GLN A 30 -30.91 21.06 0.87
C GLN A 30 -31.54 22.46 0.69
N ASN A 31 -31.31 23.12 -0.45
CA ASN A 31 -32.41 23.47 -1.37
C ASN A 31 -31.97 23.80 -2.82
N GLN A 32 -32.87 23.48 -3.75
CA GLN A 32 -32.85 23.52 -5.22
C GLN A 32 -33.00 24.94 -5.82
N LYS A 33 -32.68 25.09 -7.12
CA LYS A 33 -33.67 25.43 -8.19
C LYS A 33 -33.10 25.43 -9.62
N ASN A 34 -33.97 25.02 -10.54
CA ASN A 34 -33.82 24.73 -11.97
C ASN A 34 -33.85 25.96 -12.91
N ASN A 35 -33.43 25.76 -14.17
CA ASN A 35 -34.10 26.20 -15.42
C ASN A 35 -33.41 25.51 -16.63
N VAL A 36 -34.02 24.54 -17.33
CA VAL A 36 -34.97 24.60 -18.47
C VAL A 36 -34.35 24.93 -19.85
N MET A 37 -34.63 24.00 -20.78
CA MET A 37 -34.35 23.83 -22.22
C MET A 37 -34.48 25.05 -23.15
N LYS A 38 -33.76 24.97 -24.30
CA LYS A 38 -34.38 25.24 -25.61
C LYS A 38 -33.71 24.46 -26.76
N GLN A 39 -34.53 23.72 -27.51
CA GLN A 39 -34.25 23.10 -28.82
C GLN A 39 -34.19 24.14 -29.95
N SER A 40 -33.53 23.78 -31.05
CA SER A 40 -34.02 24.04 -32.41
C SER A 40 -33.45 23.02 -33.41
N GLU A 41 -34.34 22.31 -34.10
CA GLU A 41 -34.08 21.50 -35.31
C GLU A 41 -34.01 22.41 -36.55
N THR A 42 -33.37 21.97 -37.64
CA THR A 42 -34.00 21.70 -38.96
C THR A 42 -32.95 21.17 -39.96
N GLU A 43 -33.38 20.18 -40.74
CA GLU A 43 -32.69 19.34 -41.74
C GLU A 43 -32.43 20.00 -43.11
N GLN A 44 -31.60 19.33 -43.94
CA GLN A 44 -31.75 18.98 -45.39
C GLN A 44 -30.35 18.93 -46.05
N LYS A 45 -29.75 17.80 -46.44
CA LYS A 45 -30.07 16.71 -47.42
C LYS A 45 -29.81 17.10 -48.89
N SER A 46 -28.82 16.43 -49.52
CA SER A 46 -28.82 15.76 -50.85
C SER A 46 -27.39 15.74 -51.44
N ASP A 47 -26.75 14.58 -51.59
CA ASP A 47 -26.69 13.71 -52.80
C ASP A 47 -25.61 14.22 -53.79
N SER A 48 -24.71 13.46 -54.42
CA SER A 48 -24.73 12.06 -54.88
C SER A 48 -23.32 11.60 -55.37
N ASP A 49 -23.09 10.27 -55.35
CA ASP A 49 -22.46 9.39 -56.37
C ASP A 49 -21.02 9.64 -56.91
N MET A 50 -20.19 8.66 -57.31
CA MET A 50 -20.14 7.19 -57.27
C MET A 50 -18.77 6.75 -57.83
N GLN A 51 -18.29 5.57 -57.39
CA GLN A 51 -17.51 4.56 -58.15
C GLN A 51 -16.03 4.90 -58.51
N ASN A 52 -15.06 3.97 -58.51
CA ASN A 52 -15.16 2.54 -58.79
C ASN A 52 -13.96 1.72 -58.25
N GLU A 53 -14.28 0.52 -57.74
CA GLU A 53 -13.63 -0.82 -57.84
C GLU A 53 -12.11 -1.03 -57.58
N LYS A 54 -11.69 -1.90 -56.63
CA LYS A 54 -11.65 -3.41 -56.57
C LYS A 54 -10.35 -3.93 -57.23
N GLU A 55 -9.45 -4.70 -56.60
CA GLU A 55 -9.48 -6.10 -56.13
C GLU A 55 -8.17 -6.32 -55.32
N ALA A 56 -8.09 -6.96 -54.14
CA ALA A 56 -8.44 -8.31 -53.67
C ALA A 56 -7.16 -9.15 -53.39
N VAL A 57 -7.27 -10.05 -52.39
CA VAL A 57 -6.37 -11.16 -51.98
C VAL A 57 -5.26 -10.75 -50.98
N ALA A 58 -5.12 -11.28 -49.76
CA ALA A 58 -5.67 -12.45 -49.07
C ALA A 58 -5.80 -12.24 -47.55
N GLU A 59 -6.75 -12.95 -46.95
CA GLU A 59 -6.90 -13.24 -45.51
C GLU A 59 -5.67 -13.94 -44.93
N GLU A 60 -5.26 -13.57 -43.71
CA GLU A 60 -5.32 -14.45 -42.51
C GLU A 60 -4.74 -13.73 -41.27
N ALA A 61 -5.18 -14.19 -40.09
CA ALA A 61 -4.82 -13.78 -38.72
C ALA A 61 -5.52 -12.52 -38.19
N THR A 62 -6.83 -12.62 -37.91
CA THR A 62 -7.40 -12.93 -36.58
C THR A 62 -7.09 -11.87 -35.52
N ASP A 63 -8.03 -10.95 -35.39
CA ASP A 63 -8.79 -10.74 -34.16
C ASP A 63 -8.07 -11.13 -32.86
N SER A 64 -7.55 -10.14 -32.15
CA SER A 64 -7.24 -10.21 -30.73
C SER A 64 -7.65 -8.87 -30.13
N ILE A 65 -8.97 -8.66 -30.16
CA ILE A 65 -9.69 -7.77 -29.26
C ILE A 65 -9.32 -8.16 -27.82
N GLU A 66 -9.00 -7.13 -27.03
CA GLU A 66 -9.19 -7.02 -25.59
C GLU A 66 -9.85 -8.24 -24.91
N GLU A 67 -9.02 -9.15 -24.38
CA GLU A 67 -9.44 -10.11 -23.35
C GLU A 67 -8.37 -10.18 -22.25
N VAL A 68 -8.33 -9.14 -21.42
CA VAL A 68 -7.78 -9.21 -20.06
C VAL A 68 -8.90 -8.87 -19.09
N ALA A 69 -9.93 -9.71 -19.09
CA ALA A 69 -10.98 -9.68 -18.09
C ALA A 69 -10.75 -10.84 -17.10
N GLN A 70 -10.38 -10.47 -15.88
CA GLN A 70 -10.60 -11.26 -14.66
C GLN A 70 -9.99 -12.67 -14.65
N THR A 71 -8.68 -12.74 -14.58
CA THR A 71 -8.02 -13.83 -13.86
C THR A 71 -8.43 -13.76 -12.39
N ASP A 72 -8.99 -14.85 -11.88
CA ASP A 72 -9.52 -14.99 -10.52
C ASP A 72 -8.44 -14.57 -9.51
N SER A 73 -8.69 -13.53 -8.70
CA SER A 73 -7.67 -12.93 -7.83
C SER A 73 -7.09 -13.94 -6.83
N ALA A 74 -7.88 -14.94 -6.44
CA ALA A 74 -7.43 -16.08 -5.66
C ALA A 74 -6.36 -16.92 -6.37
N ALA A 75 -6.48 -17.12 -7.68
CA ALA A 75 -5.51 -17.84 -8.49
C ALA A 75 -4.21 -17.04 -8.65
N ILE A 76 -4.32 -15.72 -8.84
CA ILE A 76 -3.16 -14.80 -8.89
C ILE A 76 -2.40 -14.83 -7.54
N THR A 77 -3.13 -14.73 -6.43
CA THR A 77 -2.55 -14.77 -5.08
C THR A 77 -1.88 -16.12 -4.79
N ALA A 78 -2.54 -17.23 -5.13
CA ALA A 78 -1.99 -18.57 -4.92
C ALA A 78 -0.72 -18.82 -5.74
N GLN A 79 -0.60 -18.20 -6.92
CA GLN A 79 0.58 -18.33 -7.78
C GLN A 79 1.80 -17.55 -7.26
N MET A 80 1.61 -16.54 -6.40
CA MET A 80 2.70 -15.73 -5.82
C MET A 80 3.23 -16.30 -4.52
N CYS A 81 2.40 -17.06 -3.80
CA CYS A 81 2.82 -17.67 -2.55
C CYS A 81 3.93 -18.70 -2.77
N SER A 82 4.80 -18.85 -1.76
CA SER A 82 5.71 -19.97 -1.65
C SER A 82 4.93 -21.30 -1.68
N PRO A 83 5.57 -22.46 -1.93
CA PRO A 83 4.92 -23.76 -1.81
C PRO A 83 4.29 -24.04 -0.44
N ALA A 84 4.72 -23.30 0.61
CA ALA A 84 4.15 -23.36 1.95
C ALA A 84 3.04 -22.33 2.20
N GLY A 85 2.60 -21.60 1.17
CA GLY A 85 1.51 -20.61 1.25
C GLY A 85 1.93 -19.25 1.78
N GLN A 86 3.23 -18.92 1.80
CA GLN A 86 3.73 -17.65 2.35
C GLN A 86 3.86 -16.61 1.26
N TYR A 87 3.49 -15.37 1.57
CA TYR A 87 3.50 -14.29 0.58
C TYR A 87 4.87 -13.61 0.58
N PRO A 88 5.59 -13.49 -0.55
CA PRO A 88 6.90 -12.85 -0.60
C PRO A 88 6.79 -11.33 -0.37
N VAL A 89 7.80 -10.74 0.27
CA VAL A 89 7.89 -9.28 0.44
C VAL A 89 8.35 -8.58 -0.86
N MET A 90 9.23 -9.25 -1.61
CA MET A 90 9.78 -8.76 -2.88
C MET A 90 8.97 -9.20 -4.10
N GLY A 91 9.21 -8.51 -5.21
CA GLY A 91 8.70 -8.81 -6.54
C GLY A 91 7.72 -7.77 -7.06
N GLU A 92 7.32 -7.95 -8.32
CA GLU A 92 6.37 -7.07 -8.99
C GLU A 92 5.01 -7.06 -8.29
N SER A 93 4.54 -5.84 -8.02
CA SER A 93 3.21 -5.58 -7.44
C SER A 93 2.12 -5.97 -8.43
N VAL A 94 1.00 -6.48 -7.91
CA VAL A 94 -0.13 -6.92 -8.76
C VAL A 94 -1.42 -6.16 -8.51
N VAL A 95 -1.31 -5.09 -7.74
CA VAL A 95 -2.37 -4.13 -7.51
C VAL A 95 -2.08 -2.84 -8.27
N THR A 96 -3.14 -2.15 -8.68
CA THR A 96 -3.04 -0.79 -9.21
C THR A 96 -3.13 0.25 -8.09
N VAL A 97 -2.81 1.50 -8.43
CA VAL A 97 -3.01 2.65 -7.54
C VAL A 97 -4.48 2.77 -7.12
N ASP A 98 -5.40 2.59 -8.08
CA ASP A 98 -6.84 2.66 -7.81
C ASP A 98 -7.28 1.55 -6.84
N GLU A 99 -6.74 0.34 -6.96
CA GLU A 99 -7.07 -0.76 -6.04
C GLU A 99 -6.58 -0.51 -4.61
N LEU A 100 -5.41 0.11 -4.44
CA LEU A 100 -4.92 0.55 -3.13
C LEU A 100 -5.80 1.66 -2.54
N ALA A 101 -6.18 2.64 -3.35
CA ALA A 101 -7.03 3.75 -2.94
C ALA A 101 -8.44 3.26 -2.57
N ASP A 102 -9.02 2.37 -3.38
CA ASP A 102 -10.31 1.73 -3.11
C ASP A 102 -10.27 0.93 -1.81
N TYR A 103 -9.18 0.20 -1.54
CA TYR A 103 -9.05 -0.53 -0.28
C TYR A 103 -9.01 0.41 0.93
N PHE A 104 -8.30 1.54 0.84
CA PHE A 104 -8.36 2.57 1.87
C PHE A 104 -9.78 3.10 2.04
N ASN A 105 -10.45 3.48 0.95
CA ASN A 105 -11.80 4.06 1.00
C ASN A 105 -12.84 3.09 1.59
N GLN A 106 -12.69 1.78 1.34
CA GLN A 106 -13.54 0.73 1.91
C GLN A 106 -13.37 0.57 3.43
N SER A 107 -12.26 1.03 4.01
CA SER A 107 -12.07 1.02 5.47
C SER A 107 -13.04 1.94 6.22
N GLY A 108 -13.62 2.93 5.53
CA GLY A 108 -14.52 3.93 6.11
C GLY A 108 -13.82 5.05 6.89
N TYR A 109 -12.48 5.06 6.95
CA TYR A 109 -11.71 6.14 7.54
C TYR A 109 -11.57 7.33 6.57
N GLU A 110 -11.54 8.54 7.13
CA GLU A 110 -11.30 9.76 6.35
C GLU A 110 -9.81 9.89 6.04
N TYR A 111 -9.49 10.22 4.79
CA TYR A 111 -8.12 10.50 4.38
C TYR A 111 -7.67 11.86 4.95
N PRO A 112 -6.55 11.94 5.68
CA PRO A 112 -6.07 13.18 6.32
C PRO A 112 -5.37 14.10 5.30
N SER A 113 -6.16 14.65 4.37
CA SER A 113 -5.67 15.50 3.28
C SER A 113 -4.90 16.72 3.77
N GLU A 114 -5.35 17.39 4.84
CA GLU A 114 -4.72 18.63 5.31
C GLU A 114 -3.28 18.38 5.79
N GLU A 115 -3.07 17.29 6.52
CA GLU A 115 -1.79 16.93 7.11
C GLU A 115 -0.85 16.36 6.05
N LEU A 116 -1.33 15.44 5.21
CA LEU A 116 -0.48 14.79 4.20
C LEU A 116 -0.19 15.70 3.00
N ALA A 117 -1.03 16.69 2.70
CA ALA A 117 -0.71 17.73 1.72
C ALA A 117 0.57 18.50 2.07
N LYS A 118 0.88 18.67 3.36
CA LYS A 118 2.13 19.33 3.82
C LYS A 118 3.38 18.56 3.41
N GLY A 119 3.26 17.25 3.25
CA GLY A 119 4.32 16.36 2.77
C GLY A 119 4.15 15.93 1.32
N GLY A 120 3.27 16.57 0.55
CA GLY A 120 3.12 16.35 -0.89
C GLY A 120 2.19 15.21 -1.32
N ALA A 121 1.32 14.72 -0.44
CA ALA A 121 0.24 13.78 -0.80
C ALA A 121 -1.10 14.34 -0.30
N ASP A 122 -1.73 15.17 -1.11
CA ASP A 122 -3.01 15.82 -0.78
C ASP A 122 -4.23 14.90 -0.97
N THR A 123 -4.08 13.81 -1.72
CA THR A 123 -5.12 12.80 -1.94
C THR A 123 -4.62 11.38 -1.70
N ILE A 124 -5.56 10.45 -1.46
CA ILE A 124 -5.26 9.03 -1.30
C ILE A 124 -4.59 8.45 -2.56
N GLU A 125 -5.01 8.87 -3.75
CA GLU A 125 -4.43 8.42 -5.02
C GLU A 125 -2.96 8.86 -5.13
N THR A 126 -2.65 10.10 -4.74
CA THR A 126 -1.26 10.59 -4.73
C THR A 126 -0.41 9.80 -3.72
N PHE A 127 -0.97 9.48 -2.57
CA PHE A 127 -0.30 8.64 -1.56
C PHE A 127 -0.03 7.22 -2.08
N CYS A 128 -1.04 6.57 -2.68
CA CYS A 128 -0.91 5.25 -3.28
C CYS A 128 0.08 5.24 -4.45
N GLN A 129 0.07 6.27 -5.30
CA GLN A 129 1.05 6.44 -6.38
C GLN A 129 2.48 6.51 -5.85
N ILE A 130 2.71 7.24 -4.76
CA ILE A 130 4.03 7.29 -4.09
C ILE A 130 4.46 5.89 -3.62
N TYR A 131 3.56 5.10 -3.04
CA TYR A 131 3.87 3.72 -2.65
C TYR A 131 4.28 2.85 -3.85
N CYS A 132 3.50 2.88 -4.93
CA CYS A 132 3.81 2.09 -6.12
C CYS A 132 5.20 2.44 -6.68
N GLU A 133 5.51 3.73 -6.83
CA GLU A 133 6.79 4.19 -7.38
C GLU A 133 7.99 3.86 -6.50
N GLU A 134 7.90 4.10 -5.19
CA GLU A 134 9.02 3.82 -4.28
C GLU A 134 9.22 2.31 -4.10
N ALA A 135 8.14 1.52 -4.10
CA ALA A 135 8.22 0.07 -3.99
C ALA A 135 8.80 -0.56 -5.26
N GLU A 136 8.34 -0.13 -6.45
CA GLU A 136 8.90 -0.56 -7.75
C GLU A 136 10.40 -0.26 -7.85
N ALA A 137 10.84 0.91 -7.39
CA ALA A 137 12.25 1.31 -7.43
C ALA A 137 13.18 0.35 -6.65
N GLU A 138 12.65 -0.37 -5.65
CA GLU A 138 13.42 -1.26 -4.79
C GLU A 138 13.07 -2.76 -4.95
N ASP A 139 12.21 -3.12 -5.90
CA ASP A 139 11.64 -4.47 -6.10
C ASP A 139 10.88 -5.01 -4.86
N ILE A 140 10.12 -4.11 -4.24
CA ILE A 140 9.22 -4.41 -3.13
C ILE A 140 7.78 -4.37 -3.63
N ARG A 141 6.95 -5.27 -3.11
CA ARG A 141 5.52 -5.27 -3.40
C ARG A 141 4.82 -4.11 -2.71
N ALA A 142 4.19 -3.24 -3.48
CA ALA A 142 3.49 -2.05 -3.00
C ALA A 142 2.34 -2.44 -2.07
N GLU A 143 1.58 -3.49 -2.39
CA GLU A 143 0.51 -4.03 -1.55
C GLU A 143 1.00 -4.44 -0.16
N VAL A 144 2.23 -4.98 -0.04
CA VAL A 144 2.83 -5.38 1.25
C VAL A 144 3.16 -4.15 2.08
N ALA A 145 3.87 -3.19 1.49
CA ALA A 145 4.24 -1.97 2.20
C ALA A 145 3.00 -1.13 2.58
N PHE A 146 2.03 -1.04 1.68
CA PHE A 146 0.81 -0.27 1.92
C PHE A 146 -0.05 -0.89 3.03
N THR A 147 -0.32 -2.20 2.98
CA THR A 147 -1.11 -2.87 4.03
C THR A 147 -0.39 -2.84 5.38
N GLN A 148 0.93 -2.98 5.39
CA GLN A 148 1.73 -2.79 6.61
C GLN A 148 1.57 -1.36 7.15
N ALA A 149 1.63 -0.34 6.29
CA ALA A 149 1.42 1.05 6.72
C ALA A 149 0.01 1.28 7.29
N MET A 150 -1.02 0.69 6.69
CA MET A 150 -2.39 0.76 7.24
C MET A 150 -2.50 0.09 8.60
N LYS A 151 -1.79 -1.03 8.82
CA LYS A 151 -1.72 -1.69 10.13
C LYS A 151 -1.02 -0.80 11.17
N GLU A 152 0.14 -0.25 10.83
CA GLU A 152 0.98 0.53 11.74
C GLU A 152 0.34 1.87 12.14
N THR A 153 -0.34 2.51 11.19
CA THR A 153 -0.97 3.82 11.42
C THR A 153 -2.42 3.73 11.87
N GLY A 154 -3.04 2.55 11.81
CA GLY A 154 -4.48 2.39 11.97
C GLY A 154 -5.23 3.13 10.87
N PHE A 155 -4.93 2.82 9.60
CA PHE A 155 -5.50 3.47 8.41
C PHE A 155 -5.32 4.99 8.39
N LEU A 156 -4.06 5.43 8.56
CA LEU A 156 -3.65 6.84 8.57
C LEU A 156 -4.31 7.70 9.67
N GLN A 157 -4.90 7.08 10.70
CA GLN A 157 -5.51 7.81 11.80
C GLN A 157 -4.53 8.12 12.94
N PHE A 158 -3.38 7.45 12.97
CA PHE A 158 -2.30 7.63 13.94
C PHE A 158 -2.79 7.61 15.41
N GLY A 159 -2.88 6.41 15.99
CA GLY A 159 -3.33 6.22 17.39
C GLY A 159 -2.23 5.89 18.40
N GLY A 160 -0.97 5.83 17.95
CA GLY A 160 0.18 5.37 18.74
C GLY A 160 1.15 6.49 19.09
N ASP A 161 2.43 6.15 19.20
CA ASP A 161 3.49 7.10 19.56
C ASP A 161 3.89 8.04 18.42
N VAL A 162 3.57 7.67 17.17
CA VAL A 162 3.90 8.43 15.95
C VAL A 162 2.77 9.41 15.62
N SER A 163 3.10 10.66 15.33
CA SER A 163 2.17 11.64 14.75
C SER A 163 2.23 11.66 13.23
N ILE A 164 1.14 12.07 12.60
CA ILE A 164 1.01 12.14 11.13
C ILE A 164 2.04 13.07 10.48
N GLU A 165 2.41 14.17 11.15
CA GLU A 165 3.40 15.14 10.67
C GLU A 165 4.83 14.60 10.63
N GLN A 166 5.08 13.44 11.25
CA GLN A 166 6.37 12.77 11.14
C GLN A 166 6.57 12.05 9.80
N PHE A 167 5.48 11.82 9.05
CA PHE A 167 5.47 11.01 7.83
C PHE A 167 6.13 9.63 8.02
N ASN A 168 6.04 9.07 9.22
CA ASN A 168 6.61 7.76 9.57
C ASN A 168 5.51 6.71 9.57
N PHE A 169 5.19 6.19 8.39
CA PHE A 169 4.06 5.28 8.17
C PHE A 169 4.30 3.85 8.68
N ALA A 170 5.50 3.54 9.18
CA ALA A 170 5.89 2.19 9.56
C ALA A 170 6.43 2.07 10.98
N GLY A 171 6.24 3.11 11.82
CA GLY A 171 6.67 3.09 13.21
C GLY A 171 8.18 2.99 13.42
N ILE A 172 8.99 3.37 12.42
CA ILE A 172 10.44 3.17 12.43
C ILE A 172 11.06 3.96 13.59
N GLY A 173 11.78 3.25 14.46
CA GLY A 173 12.48 3.85 15.59
C GLY A 173 11.61 4.13 16.82
N THR A 174 10.33 3.75 16.80
CA THR A 174 9.50 3.75 18.01
C THR A 174 10.01 2.69 19.00
N THR A 175 9.90 2.97 20.29
CA THR A 175 10.24 2.00 21.35
C THR A 175 9.07 1.71 22.29
N GLY A 176 7.91 2.32 22.02
CA GLY A 176 6.81 2.37 22.97
C GLY A 176 6.99 3.46 24.02
N GLY A 177 5.87 3.90 24.64
CA GLY A 177 5.86 4.75 25.82
C GLY A 177 5.99 6.24 25.52
N GLY A 178 5.52 6.68 24.35
CA GLY A 178 5.57 8.08 23.92
C GLY A 178 6.88 8.48 23.21
N VAL A 179 7.73 7.51 22.82
CA VAL A 179 8.92 7.80 22.02
C VAL A 179 8.52 7.82 20.55
N PRO A 180 8.53 8.99 19.88
CA PRO A 180 7.87 9.17 18.58
C PRO A 180 8.58 8.46 17.42
N GLY A 181 9.81 7.99 17.61
CA GLY A 181 10.62 7.40 16.55
C GLY A 181 11.11 8.44 15.54
N ASN A 182 11.38 7.99 14.31
CA ASN A 182 11.92 8.85 13.26
C ASN A 182 10.87 9.82 12.69
N SER A 183 11.35 10.91 12.09
CA SER A 183 10.56 11.84 11.28
C SER A 183 11.23 12.05 9.94
N TYR A 184 10.43 12.22 8.90
CA TYR A 184 10.88 12.42 7.53
C TYR A 184 10.40 13.79 7.01
N PRO A 185 11.10 14.39 6.03
CA PRO A 185 10.77 15.74 5.55
C PRO A 185 9.47 15.81 4.75
N ASP A 186 9.07 14.71 4.11
CA ASP A 186 7.89 14.62 3.25
C ASP A 186 7.37 13.17 3.19
N VAL A 187 6.18 12.99 2.63
CA VAL A 187 5.51 11.69 2.50
C VAL A 187 6.39 10.71 1.73
N ARG A 188 6.93 11.13 0.58
CA ARG A 188 7.75 10.27 -0.28
C ARG A 188 8.99 9.75 0.44
N THR A 189 9.67 10.58 1.20
CA THR A 189 10.85 10.17 1.97
C THR A 189 10.49 9.20 3.09
N GLY A 190 9.33 9.40 3.73
CA GLY A 190 8.79 8.48 4.73
C GLY A 190 8.47 7.10 4.17
N VAL A 191 7.77 7.07 3.02
CA VAL A 191 7.47 5.83 2.28
C VAL A 191 8.77 5.15 1.84
N ARG A 192 9.71 5.88 1.25
CA ARG A 192 11.03 5.33 0.86
C ARG A 192 11.74 4.68 2.04
N ALA A 193 11.75 5.31 3.21
CA ALA A 193 12.38 4.75 4.39
C ALA A 193 11.75 3.41 4.81
N GLN A 194 10.42 3.30 4.76
CA GLN A 194 9.71 2.04 4.98
C GLN A 194 10.09 0.97 3.94
N ILE A 195 10.09 1.31 2.65
CA ILE A 195 10.46 0.39 1.56
C ILE A 195 11.88 -0.14 1.75
N GLN A 196 12.83 0.74 2.08
CA GLN A 196 14.21 0.36 2.36
C GLN A 196 14.30 -0.57 3.57
N HIS A 197 13.52 -0.32 4.63
CA HIS A 197 13.48 -1.18 5.80
C HIS A 197 12.90 -2.57 5.47
N LEU A 198 11.85 -2.65 4.66
CA LEU A 198 11.29 -3.90 4.15
C LEU A 198 12.31 -4.66 3.30
N LYS A 199 13.01 -3.97 2.38
CA LYS A 199 14.07 -4.56 1.57
C LYS A 199 15.19 -5.15 2.41
N ALA A 200 15.60 -4.45 3.48
CA ALA A 200 16.58 -4.99 4.42
C ALA A 200 16.12 -6.32 5.02
N TYR A 201 14.85 -6.45 5.40
CA TYR A 201 14.31 -7.72 5.89
C TYR A 201 14.24 -8.78 4.80
N ALA A 202 13.88 -8.39 3.58
CA ALA A 202 13.56 -9.34 2.52
C ALA A 202 14.79 -9.93 1.80
N THR A 203 15.87 -9.16 1.67
CA THR A 203 17.06 -9.55 0.88
C THR A 203 18.36 -8.93 1.43
N ASP A 204 19.49 -9.40 0.92
CA ASP A 204 20.81 -8.80 1.11
C ASP A 204 21.30 -8.01 -0.13
N GLU A 205 20.46 -7.90 -1.15
CA GLU A 205 20.73 -7.02 -2.29
C GLU A 205 20.84 -5.55 -1.87
N PRO A 206 21.74 -4.78 -2.50
CA PRO A 206 21.90 -3.37 -2.19
C PRO A 206 20.65 -2.56 -2.54
N LEU A 207 20.49 -1.41 -1.87
CA LEU A 207 19.47 -0.42 -2.25
C LEU A 207 19.75 0.14 -3.65
N ASN A 208 18.69 0.35 -4.40
CA ASN A 208 18.74 0.98 -5.73
C ASN A 208 18.72 2.51 -5.62
N GLN A 209 18.18 3.04 -4.52
CA GLN A 209 18.13 4.46 -4.22
C GLN A 209 19.03 4.84 -3.04
N THR A 210 19.18 6.15 -2.81
CA THR A 210 19.91 6.66 -1.65
C THR A 210 19.20 6.26 -0.36
N CYS A 211 19.94 5.68 0.59
CA CYS A 211 19.42 5.30 1.90
C CYS A 211 18.93 6.54 2.67
N VAL A 212 17.66 6.53 3.06
CA VAL A 212 17.03 7.55 3.93
C VAL A 212 16.54 6.95 5.25
N ASP A 213 16.47 5.62 5.36
CA ASP A 213 16.22 4.93 6.62
C ASP A 213 17.48 4.91 7.52
N ASN A 214 17.48 5.74 8.57
CA ASN A 214 18.55 5.81 9.56
C ASN A 214 18.74 4.52 10.38
N ARG A 215 17.82 3.55 10.26
CA ARG A 215 17.88 2.26 10.96
C ARG A 215 18.18 1.09 10.03
N TYR A 216 18.39 1.33 8.74
CA TYR A 216 18.61 0.31 7.73
C TYR A 216 19.74 -0.66 8.11
N GLU A 217 20.85 -0.13 8.62
CA GLU A 217 22.04 -0.90 9.02
C GLU A 217 21.82 -1.78 10.26
N TYR A 218 20.78 -1.54 11.05
CA TYR A 218 20.49 -2.33 12.25
C TYR A 218 19.63 -3.57 11.95
N VAL A 219 19.06 -3.65 10.75
CA VAL A 219 18.26 -4.81 10.32
C VAL A 219 19.19 -5.94 9.89
N LYS A 220 18.96 -7.14 10.42
CA LYS A 220 19.60 -8.36 9.93
C LYS A 220 19.12 -8.63 8.50
N LYS A 221 20.02 -8.54 7.52
CA LYS A 221 19.66 -8.68 6.10
C LYS A 221 19.09 -10.05 5.75
N ALA A 222 18.13 -10.08 4.83
CA ALA A 222 17.46 -11.27 4.33
C ALA A 222 16.80 -12.15 5.41
N SER A 223 16.52 -11.61 6.60
CA SER A 223 16.00 -12.41 7.71
C SER A 223 14.50 -12.70 7.64
N ALA A 224 13.74 -12.00 6.80
CA ALA A 224 12.29 -12.14 6.65
C ALA A 224 11.83 -11.92 5.19
N PRO A 225 12.17 -12.84 4.25
CA PRO A 225 11.74 -12.78 2.84
C PRO A 225 10.22 -12.90 2.61
N TYR A 226 9.46 -13.38 3.60
CA TYR A 226 8.00 -13.54 3.51
C TYR A 226 7.27 -12.65 4.51
N VAL A 227 6.09 -12.16 4.15
CA VAL A 227 5.25 -11.28 4.98
C VAL A 227 4.98 -11.88 6.36
N GLN A 228 4.64 -13.18 6.40
CA GLN A 228 4.39 -13.89 7.65
C GLN A 228 5.61 -13.90 8.59
N TRP A 229 6.83 -13.78 8.05
CA TRP A 229 8.08 -13.75 8.82
C TRP A 229 8.49 -12.33 9.27
N LEU A 230 7.71 -11.30 8.94
CA LEU A 230 7.87 -9.98 9.56
C LEU A 230 7.49 -10.00 11.05
N GLY A 231 6.71 -11.00 11.50
CA GLY A 231 6.50 -11.28 12.92
C GLY A 231 7.63 -12.15 13.49
N GLN A 232 8.28 -11.68 14.56
CA GLN A 232 9.42 -12.40 15.17
C GLN A 232 9.04 -13.77 15.72
N LYS A 233 7.79 -13.97 16.15
CA LYS A 233 7.33 -15.24 16.73
C LYS A 233 7.08 -16.30 15.66
N GLU A 234 6.73 -15.86 14.46
CA GLU A 234 6.41 -16.69 13.31
C GLU A 234 7.62 -16.94 12.40
N ASN A 235 8.65 -16.11 12.53
CA ASN A 235 9.89 -16.25 11.80
C ASN A 235 10.76 -17.39 12.36
N PRO A 236 11.20 -18.37 11.54
CA PRO A 236 12.08 -19.46 11.97
C PRO A 236 13.41 -19.02 12.59
N GLU A 237 13.89 -17.83 12.26
CA GLU A 237 15.13 -17.26 12.79
C GLU A 237 14.91 -16.39 14.03
N GLY A 238 13.66 -16.18 14.46
CA GLY A 238 13.31 -15.26 15.56
C GLY A 238 13.56 -13.78 15.26
N ALA A 239 13.90 -13.45 14.01
CA ALA A 239 14.05 -12.08 13.52
C ALA A 239 12.72 -11.56 12.95
N GLY A 240 12.58 -10.26 12.75
CA GLY A 240 11.35 -9.69 12.19
C GLY A 240 11.10 -8.27 12.66
N TRP A 241 10.23 -7.59 11.92
CA TRP A 241 9.81 -6.21 12.14
C TRP A 241 9.26 -5.98 13.55
N ALA A 242 8.34 -6.84 13.99
CA ALA A 242 7.63 -6.67 15.25
C ALA A 242 7.74 -7.91 16.16
N THR A 243 7.74 -7.66 17.47
CA THR A 243 7.83 -8.70 18.51
C THR A 243 6.48 -9.35 18.84
N GLY A 244 5.38 -8.73 18.42
CA GLY A 244 4.02 -9.18 18.71
C GLY A 244 3.68 -10.49 18.00
N GLU A 245 2.87 -11.33 18.64
CA GLU A 245 2.32 -12.54 18.02
C GLU A 245 1.40 -12.17 16.85
N ASN A 246 1.41 -13.00 15.82
CA ASN A 246 0.60 -12.89 14.61
C ASN A 246 0.85 -11.64 13.74
N TYR A 247 1.87 -10.83 14.03
CA TYR A 247 2.09 -9.57 13.29
C TYR A 247 2.10 -9.75 11.76
N GLY A 248 2.91 -10.71 11.27
CA GLY A 248 3.00 -10.99 9.84
C GLY A 248 1.72 -11.63 9.28
N TYR A 249 1.00 -12.42 10.09
CA TYR A 249 -0.28 -13.01 9.68
C TYR A 249 -1.40 -11.99 9.58
N ASP A 250 -1.42 -10.97 10.45
CA ASP A 250 -2.38 -9.87 10.35
C ASP A 250 -2.22 -9.12 9.02
N ILE A 251 -0.96 -8.83 8.63
CA ILE A 251 -0.67 -8.20 7.32
C ILE A 251 -1.09 -9.13 6.19
N ALA A 252 -0.78 -10.43 6.29
CA ALA A 252 -1.22 -11.41 5.29
C ALA A 252 -2.75 -11.47 5.14
N GLY A 253 -3.51 -11.32 6.24
CA GLY A 253 -4.96 -11.19 6.21
C GLY A 253 -5.41 -9.92 5.50
N MET A 254 -4.79 -8.77 5.79
CA MET A 254 -5.07 -7.51 5.10
C MET A 254 -4.78 -7.59 3.60
N LEU A 255 -3.67 -8.23 3.21
CA LEU A 255 -3.34 -8.52 1.81
C LEU A 255 -4.43 -9.37 1.16
N GLN A 256 -4.91 -10.40 1.84
CA GLN A 256 -5.98 -11.25 1.30
C GLN A 256 -7.27 -10.45 1.04
N HIS A 257 -7.66 -9.55 1.94
CA HIS A 257 -8.81 -8.67 1.73
C HIS A 257 -8.61 -7.71 0.55
N LEU A 258 -7.44 -7.08 0.46
CA LEU A 258 -7.08 -6.20 -0.66
C LEU A 258 -7.13 -6.96 -1.99
N LEU A 259 -6.53 -8.14 -2.06
CA LEU A 259 -6.40 -8.92 -3.28
C LEU A 259 -7.73 -9.55 -3.70
N LEU A 260 -8.46 -10.21 -2.79
CA LEU A 260 -9.66 -10.97 -3.16
C LEU A 260 -10.87 -10.09 -3.47
N LYS A 261 -10.79 -8.77 -3.27
CA LYS A 261 -11.89 -7.82 -3.49
C LYS A 261 -13.19 -8.31 -2.85
N GLU A 262 -13.09 -8.95 -1.69
CA GLU A 262 -14.26 -9.46 -0.99
C GLU A 262 -15.13 -8.27 -0.58
N GLN A 263 -16.19 -8.04 -1.34
CA GLN A 263 -17.19 -7.03 -1.02
C GLN A 263 -17.86 -7.44 0.28
N GLY A 264 -17.68 -6.61 1.32
CA GLY A 264 -18.41 -6.73 2.59
C GLY A 264 -19.92 -6.52 2.43
#